data_AF-A0AB33BYZ8-F1
#
_entry.id   AF-A0AB33BYZ8-F1
#
_cell.length_a   1.000
_cell.length_b   1.000
_cell.length_c   1.000
_cell.angle_alpha   90.00
_cell.angle_beta   90.00
_cell.angle_gamma   90.00
#
_symmetry.space_group_name_H-M   'P 1'
#
loop_
_entity.id
_entity.type
_entity.pdbx_description
1 polymer ?
#
loop_
_entity_poly.entity_id
_entity_poly.type
_entity_poly.pdbx_seq_one_letter_code
_entity_poly.pdbx_strand_id
1 'polypeptide(L)'
;MQLIDYVIVLLYLAGTLIIGIIAEKKASQGLESYFLGNRNLPWWMLGVSGMAANTDLAGTMVISALIYAVGPKGLFIEIRGGVVLIMAFLMAFMGKWNRRAQVMTMAEWMKFRFGPGKQGNFARIISAIAILLFSIGTMSYFSVAGGKFLGQFLGMDDRLASVILILLTLIYTVASGFYGGVITDLFQGFLIFVAVIYVSAVAFFTVNLPDSFTVAIPGATEPKTWNLSDWASIFPSLTLDLPGDYAIFNLFGGVIFFYLVKTIIEGCSGSGGYMLQRYLAAKSDRDAGLLSLFWIILLSFRWPLVTAFAVLGIHYGLTEGTITDPERILATVITQYIPVGMKGLLIASFLAAAMSTFNAVINASAAYWVKDIYQAFLKPNAGEQELVFQGRLASVFVVVIGLVLSFNIQNVNDIWGWLTTGLGVGLAVPLLLRWYWWRFNGYGFAVGTLAGMIAAIASQAIILPFFRHSQYQELILFLVPSLFALAGCIIATLLTPPTDSLVMENFYNVTRPFGFWGEVRQSVKPNLQAKIKAENQRDIIAAFLTVPWQLVMFMMGIVLIIKQWQSLKILALVFLLLSIGLYFTWYRHLSKEITVTKDRDLG
;
A
#
# COMPACT_ATOMS: atom_id res chain seq x y z
N MET A 1 9.76 -18.76 -24.05
CA MET A 1 8.30 -18.65 -24.31
C MET A 1 8.01 -19.15 -25.71
N GLN A 2 6.79 -19.62 -26.00
CA GLN A 2 6.37 -19.96 -27.36
C GLN A 2 5.59 -18.81 -28.01
N LEU A 3 5.38 -18.85 -29.33
CA LEU A 3 4.71 -17.79 -30.09
C LEU A 3 3.35 -17.40 -29.50
N ILE A 4 2.54 -18.38 -29.10
CA ILE A 4 1.23 -18.15 -28.50
C ILE A 4 1.31 -17.35 -27.19
N ASP A 5 2.38 -17.54 -26.38
CA ASP A 5 2.57 -16.77 -25.15
C ASP A 5 2.82 -15.29 -25.47
N TYR A 6 3.64 -15.01 -26.48
CA TYR A 6 3.89 -13.63 -26.94
C TYR A 6 2.62 -12.97 -27.49
N VAL A 7 1.81 -13.72 -28.27
CA VAL A 7 0.54 -13.22 -28.79
C VAL A 7 -0.40 -12.83 -27.65
N ILE A 8 -0.52 -13.66 -26.60
CA ILE A 8 -1.36 -13.35 -25.43
C ILE A 8 -0.89 -12.07 -24.74
N VAL A 9 0.43 -11.91 -24.52
CA VAL A 9 1.00 -10.70 -23.92
C VAL A 9 0.73 -9.47 -24.79
N LEU A 10 0.91 -9.57 -26.11
CA LEU A 10 0.64 -8.47 -27.05
C LEU A 10 -0.84 -8.08 -27.06
N LEU A 11 -1.76 -9.06 -27.06
CA LEU A 11 -3.20 -8.81 -26.98
C LEU A 11 -3.58 -8.11 -25.68
N TYR A 12 -2.99 -8.51 -24.55
CA TYR A 12 -3.17 -7.85 -23.27
C TYR A 12 -2.69 -6.37 -23.31
N LEU A 13 -1.48 -6.13 -23.84
CA LEU A 13 -0.91 -4.78 -23.94
C LEU A 13 -1.76 -3.89 -24.85
N ALA A 14 -2.17 -4.41 -26.02
CA ALA A 14 -3.03 -3.70 -26.95
C ALA A 14 -4.40 -3.41 -26.33
N GLY A 15 -5.01 -4.38 -25.64
CA GLY A 15 -6.29 -4.20 -24.95
C GLY A 15 -6.22 -3.11 -23.88
N THR A 16 -5.16 -3.09 -23.08
CA THR A 16 -4.95 -2.07 -22.05
C THR A 16 -4.79 -0.67 -22.66
N LEU A 17 -4.02 -0.56 -23.75
CA LEU A 17 -3.85 0.70 -24.48
C LEU A 17 -5.18 1.19 -25.08
N ILE A 18 -5.96 0.31 -25.70
CA ILE A 18 -7.28 0.64 -26.28
C ILE A 18 -8.23 1.13 -25.19
N ILE A 19 -8.32 0.44 -24.05
CA ILE A 19 -9.16 0.86 -22.92
C ILE A 19 -8.72 2.24 -22.42
N GLY A 20 -7.40 2.47 -22.28
CA GLY A 20 -6.84 3.75 -21.87
C GLY A 20 -7.22 4.90 -22.81
N ILE A 21 -7.08 4.69 -24.13
CA ILE A 21 -7.43 5.69 -25.15
C ILE A 21 -8.94 5.97 -25.16
N ILE A 22 -9.78 4.94 -25.05
CA ILE A 22 -11.24 5.13 -24.99
C ILE A 22 -11.63 5.95 -23.75
N ALA A 23 -10.95 5.74 -22.62
CA ALA A 23 -11.21 6.46 -21.39
C ALA A 23 -10.72 7.93 -21.42
N GLU A 24 -9.77 8.29 -22.29
CA GLU A 24 -9.21 9.65 -22.40
C GLU A 24 -10.29 10.72 -22.60
N LYS A 25 -11.28 10.45 -23.46
CA LYS A 25 -12.36 11.41 -23.76
C LYS A 25 -13.17 11.78 -22.53
N LYS A 26 -13.28 10.85 -21.57
CA LYS A 26 -13.99 11.07 -20.30
C LYS A 26 -13.08 11.69 -19.25
N ALA A 27 -11.82 11.28 -19.19
CA ALA A 27 -10.83 11.83 -18.27
C ALA A 27 -10.51 13.30 -18.56
N SER A 28 -10.50 13.71 -19.83
CA SER A 28 -10.14 15.07 -20.27
C SER A 28 -11.27 16.10 -20.12
N GLN A 29 -12.39 15.76 -19.46
CA GLN A 29 -13.53 16.67 -19.27
C GLN A 29 -13.32 17.72 -18.17
N GLY A 30 -12.24 17.63 -17.39
CA GLY A 30 -11.92 18.58 -16.32
C GLY A 30 -11.04 17.94 -15.24
N LEU A 31 -10.56 18.76 -14.29
CA LEU A 31 -9.59 18.34 -13.26
C LEU A 31 -10.15 17.25 -12.33
N GLU A 32 -11.41 17.39 -11.90
CA GLU A 32 -12.06 16.41 -11.03
C GLU A 32 -12.37 15.10 -11.75
N SER A 33 -12.68 15.15 -13.05
CA SER A 33 -12.83 13.95 -13.88
C SER A 33 -11.49 13.23 -14.02
N TYR A 34 -10.41 13.98 -14.29
CA TYR A 34 -9.07 13.44 -14.47
C TYR A 34 -8.52 12.80 -13.21
N PHE A 35 -8.66 13.41 -12.02
CA PHE A 35 -8.04 12.93 -10.78
C PHE A 35 -8.96 12.15 -9.85
N LEU A 36 -10.29 12.28 -9.95
CA LEU A 36 -11.24 11.62 -9.03
C LEU A 36 -12.41 10.93 -9.75
N GLY A 37 -12.49 10.96 -11.08
CA GLY A 37 -13.62 10.40 -11.83
C GLY A 37 -14.97 11.01 -11.40
N ASN A 38 -14.99 12.31 -11.10
CA ASN A 38 -16.17 13.04 -10.61
C ASN A 38 -16.79 12.48 -9.33
N ARG A 39 -16.00 11.75 -8.52
CA ARG A 39 -16.44 11.13 -7.25
C ARG A 39 -17.68 10.23 -7.40
N ASN A 40 -17.89 9.67 -8.59
CA ASN A 40 -19.09 8.91 -8.94
C ASN A 40 -18.77 7.44 -9.29
N LEU A 41 -17.56 6.98 -8.95
CA LEU A 41 -17.16 5.61 -9.14
C LEU A 41 -17.82 4.71 -8.07
N PRO A 42 -18.36 3.53 -8.45
CA PRO A 42 -18.95 2.61 -7.50
C PRO A 42 -17.86 1.97 -6.63
N TRP A 43 -18.20 1.70 -5.36
CA TRP A 43 -17.27 1.15 -4.37
C TRP A 43 -16.56 -0.13 -4.82
N TRP A 44 -17.26 -1.01 -5.56
CA TRP A 44 -16.68 -2.27 -6.03
C TRP A 44 -15.58 -2.04 -7.07
N MET A 45 -15.73 -1.06 -7.97
CA MET A 45 -14.69 -0.71 -8.95
C MET A 45 -13.44 -0.17 -8.25
N LEU A 46 -13.64 0.70 -7.25
CA LEU A 46 -12.56 1.25 -6.44
C LEU A 46 -11.86 0.16 -5.63
N GLY A 47 -12.59 -0.85 -5.16
CA GLY A 47 -12.04 -2.01 -4.46
C GLY A 47 -11.18 -2.91 -5.35
N VAL A 48 -11.64 -3.24 -6.57
CA VAL A 48 -10.82 -3.99 -7.54
C VAL A 48 -9.59 -3.19 -7.94
N SER A 49 -9.75 -1.91 -8.24
CA SER A 49 -8.64 -1.02 -8.60
C SER A 49 -7.62 -0.89 -7.47
N GLY A 50 -8.10 -0.83 -6.23
CA GLY A 50 -7.22 -0.87 -5.07
C GLY A 50 -6.44 -2.18 -4.99
N MET A 51 -7.14 -3.30 -5.11
CA MET A 51 -6.50 -4.62 -5.05
C MET A 51 -5.47 -4.81 -6.17
N ALA A 52 -5.79 -4.42 -7.41
CA ALA A 52 -4.87 -4.53 -8.54
C ALA A 52 -3.57 -3.74 -8.28
N ALA A 53 -3.69 -2.51 -7.77
CA ALA A 53 -2.52 -1.69 -7.44
C ALA A 53 -1.71 -2.21 -6.23
N ASN A 54 -2.33 -2.93 -5.30
CA ASN A 54 -1.63 -3.57 -4.15
C ASN A 54 -1.16 -4.99 -4.40
N THR A 55 -1.69 -5.69 -5.40
CA THR A 55 -1.18 -6.98 -5.85
C THR A 55 -0.04 -6.74 -6.81
N ASP A 56 0.96 -6.00 -6.32
CA ASP A 56 2.09 -5.56 -7.10
C ASP A 56 3.07 -6.72 -7.34
N LEU A 57 3.87 -6.62 -8.40
CA LEU A 57 4.83 -7.64 -8.76
C LEU A 57 5.97 -7.77 -7.73
N ALA A 58 6.52 -6.64 -7.27
CA ALA A 58 7.70 -6.60 -6.40
C ALA A 58 7.46 -7.26 -5.04
N GLY A 59 6.40 -6.86 -4.36
CA GLY A 59 5.94 -7.46 -3.12
C GLY A 59 5.52 -8.90 -3.32
N THR A 60 4.98 -9.30 -4.48
CA THR A 60 4.62 -10.71 -4.70
C THR A 60 5.86 -11.58 -4.82
N MET A 61 6.95 -11.07 -5.41
CA MET A 61 8.26 -11.71 -5.40
C MET A 61 8.81 -11.83 -3.98
N VAL A 62 8.86 -10.72 -3.23
CA VAL A 62 9.40 -10.68 -1.85
C VAL A 62 8.61 -11.57 -0.91
N ILE A 63 7.28 -11.51 -0.93
CA ILE A 63 6.43 -12.34 -0.05
C ILE A 63 6.59 -13.83 -0.40
N SER A 64 6.68 -14.19 -1.68
CA SER A 64 6.91 -15.59 -2.08
C SER A 64 8.28 -16.08 -1.63
N ALA A 65 9.32 -15.24 -1.73
CA ALA A 65 10.66 -15.54 -1.21
C ALA A 65 10.66 -15.76 0.31
N LEU A 66 9.93 -14.92 1.06
CA LEU A 66 9.79 -15.06 2.51
C LEU A 66 9.03 -16.32 2.91
N ILE A 67 7.92 -16.63 2.25
CA ILE A 67 7.17 -17.86 2.53
C ILE A 67 7.99 -19.08 2.15
N TYR A 68 8.73 -19.06 1.04
CA TYR A 68 9.67 -20.13 0.71
C TYR A 68 10.71 -20.34 1.81
N ALA A 69 11.33 -19.26 2.30
CA ALA A 69 12.38 -19.32 3.30
C ALA A 69 11.89 -19.76 4.69
N VAL A 70 10.73 -19.27 5.15
CA VAL A 70 10.27 -19.42 6.56
C VAL A 70 8.81 -19.86 6.74
N GLY A 71 8.12 -20.22 5.66
CA GLY A 71 6.74 -20.70 5.70
C GLY A 71 5.72 -19.62 6.05
N PRO A 72 4.60 -19.97 6.73
CA PRO A 72 3.57 -19.01 7.13
C PRO A 72 4.10 -17.86 8.01
N LYS A 73 5.26 -18.03 8.64
CA LYS A 73 5.93 -16.97 9.41
C LYS A 73 6.28 -15.75 8.56
N GLY A 74 6.45 -15.92 7.25
CA GLY A 74 6.68 -14.84 6.30
C GLY A 74 5.55 -13.79 6.31
N LEU A 75 4.31 -14.20 6.60
CA LEU A 75 3.19 -13.27 6.77
C LEU A 75 3.43 -12.27 7.90
N PHE A 76 4.01 -12.72 9.02
CA PHE A 76 4.28 -11.84 10.15
C PHE A 76 5.44 -10.87 9.88
N ILE A 77 6.45 -11.29 9.10
CA ILE A 77 7.50 -10.37 8.61
C ILE A 77 6.85 -9.28 7.74
N GLU A 78 5.91 -9.68 6.89
CA GLU A 78 5.23 -8.79 5.94
C GLU A 78 4.16 -7.90 6.56
N ILE A 79 3.93 -8.00 7.88
CA ILE A 79 3.24 -6.94 8.63
C ILE A 79 3.93 -5.58 8.39
N ARG A 80 5.24 -5.56 8.11
CA ARG A 80 6.00 -4.35 7.75
C ARG A 80 5.42 -3.57 6.57
N GLY A 81 4.67 -4.22 5.67
CA GLY A 81 4.02 -3.56 4.54
C GLY A 81 3.18 -4.47 3.63
N GLY A 82 3.66 -5.68 3.30
CA GLY A 82 3.00 -6.57 2.34
C GLY A 82 1.63 -7.11 2.75
N VAL A 83 1.31 -7.16 4.05
CA VAL A 83 -0.04 -7.47 4.56
C VAL A 83 -1.01 -6.32 4.32
N VAL A 84 -0.53 -5.08 4.15
CA VAL A 84 -1.37 -3.89 3.96
C VAL A 84 -2.41 -3.76 5.09
N LEU A 85 -1.99 -3.96 6.34
CA LEU A 85 -2.88 -3.89 7.52
C LEU A 85 -3.56 -2.53 7.72
N ILE A 86 -3.05 -1.46 7.09
CA ILE A 86 -3.73 -0.17 6.99
C ILE A 86 -5.17 -0.29 6.48
N MET A 87 -5.48 -1.31 5.65
CA MET A 87 -6.84 -1.54 5.16
C MET A 87 -7.84 -1.85 6.27
N ALA A 88 -7.41 -2.51 7.34
CA ALA A 88 -8.27 -2.75 8.49
C ALA A 88 -8.77 -1.44 9.13
N PHE A 89 -7.90 -0.43 9.22
CA PHE A 89 -8.22 0.90 9.73
C PHE A 89 -9.06 1.71 8.75
N LEU A 90 -8.76 1.62 7.46
CA LEU A 90 -9.56 2.25 6.40
C LEU A 90 -10.99 1.71 6.36
N MET A 91 -11.16 0.40 6.53
CA MET A 91 -12.46 -0.24 6.68
C MET A 91 -13.18 0.22 7.94
N ALA A 92 -12.49 0.21 9.09
CA ALA A 92 -13.12 0.50 10.38
C ALA A 92 -13.58 1.96 10.49
N PHE A 93 -12.72 2.94 10.19
CA PHE A 93 -13.06 4.36 10.36
C PHE A 93 -12.31 5.34 9.47
N MET A 94 -11.08 5.03 9.08
CA MET A 94 -10.23 6.00 8.39
C MET A 94 -10.71 6.29 6.97
N GLY A 95 -11.35 5.31 6.30
CA GLY A 95 -11.91 5.48 4.96
C GLY A 95 -13.02 6.53 4.94
N LYS A 96 -13.96 6.48 5.89
CA LYS A 96 -15.02 7.49 6.02
C LYS A 96 -14.47 8.86 6.42
N TRP A 97 -13.47 8.93 7.31
CA TRP A 97 -12.83 10.21 7.67
C TRP A 97 -12.18 10.89 6.46
N ASN A 98 -11.47 10.13 5.63
CA ASN A 98 -10.88 10.64 4.40
C ASN A 98 -11.96 11.08 3.40
N ARG A 99 -12.99 10.27 3.22
CA ARG A 99 -14.10 10.58 2.29
C ARG A 99 -14.81 11.89 2.66
N ARG A 100 -15.06 12.13 3.96
CA ARG A 100 -15.72 13.32 4.50
C ARG A 100 -14.97 14.61 4.22
N ALA A 101 -13.65 14.56 4.03
CA ALA A 101 -12.82 15.74 3.84
C ALA A 101 -13.08 16.49 2.52
N GLN A 102 -13.74 15.91 1.52
CA GLN A 102 -14.05 16.56 0.22
C GLN A 102 -12.88 17.36 -0.39
N VAL A 103 -11.67 16.80 -0.33
CA VAL A 103 -10.46 17.35 -0.97
C VAL A 103 -10.02 16.46 -2.11
N MET A 104 -9.08 16.91 -2.92
CA MET A 104 -8.52 16.14 -4.04
C MET A 104 -7.23 15.42 -3.67
N THR A 105 -6.43 15.99 -2.77
CA THR A 105 -5.13 15.41 -2.37
C THR A 105 -4.95 15.44 -0.85
N MET A 106 -3.99 14.63 -0.36
CA MET A 106 -3.58 14.71 1.05
C MET A 106 -2.97 16.06 1.41
N ALA A 107 -2.28 16.72 0.49
CA ALA A 107 -1.66 18.00 0.80
C ALA A 107 -2.72 19.10 0.88
N GLU A 108 -3.74 19.10 0.02
CA GLU A 108 -4.91 19.98 0.15
C GLU A 108 -5.66 19.73 1.46
N TRP A 109 -5.73 18.47 1.92
CA TRP A 109 -6.29 18.11 3.22
C TRP A 109 -5.66 18.90 4.38
N MET A 110 -4.39 19.32 4.27
CA MET A 110 -3.75 20.15 5.31
C MET A 110 -4.50 21.46 5.56
N LYS A 111 -5.09 22.06 4.52
CA LYS A 111 -5.93 23.27 4.67
C LYS A 111 -7.26 22.98 5.34
N PHE A 112 -7.82 21.80 5.12
CA PHE A 112 -9.04 21.37 5.81
C PHE A 112 -8.81 21.25 7.33
N ARG A 113 -7.63 20.78 7.76
CA ARG A 113 -7.29 20.64 9.18
C ARG A 113 -6.68 21.88 9.84
N PHE A 114 -5.88 22.65 9.11
CA PHE A 114 -5.07 23.77 9.65
C PHE A 114 -5.48 25.14 9.07
N GLY A 115 -6.51 25.20 8.23
CA GLY A 115 -7.06 26.44 7.68
C GLY A 115 -6.31 26.97 6.45
N PRO A 116 -6.83 28.03 5.80
CA PRO A 116 -6.27 28.57 4.56
C PRO A 116 -5.03 29.47 4.77
N GLY A 117 -4.72 29.83 6.02
CA GLY A 117 -3.63 30.73 6.38
C GLY A 117 -2.22 30.11 6.27
N LYS A 118 -1.22 30.82 6.84
CA LYS A 118 0.21 30.46 6.74
C LYS A 118 0.51 29.03 7.20
N GLN A 119 -0.03 28.62 8.36
CA GLN A 119 0.20 27.28 8.90
C GLN A 119 -0.29 26.16 7.97
N GLY A 120 -1.48 26.29 7.38
CA GLY A 120 -2.04 25.30 6.47
C GLY A 120 -1.32 25.26 5.13
N ASN A 121 -0.89 26.43 4.61
CA ASN A 121 -0.04 26.50 3.42
C ASN A 121 1.32 25.82 3.65
N PHE A 122 1.94 26.01 4.82
CA PHE A 122 3.23 25.42 5.14
C PHE A 122 3.14 23.90 5.30
N ALA A 123 2.11 23.41 6.00
CA ALA A 123 1.84 21.98 6.07
C ALA A 123 1.56 21.37 4.69
N ARG A 124 0.79 22.06 3.85
CA ARG A 124 0.46 21.64 2.48
C ARG A 124 1.70 21.44 1.62
N ILE A 125 2.59 22.43 1.54
CA ILE A 125 3.76 22.36 0.67
C ILE A 125 4.76 21.29 1.12
N ILE A 126 5.02 21.19 2.44
CA ILE A 126 5.90 20.16 2.99
C ILE A 126 5.32 18.76 2.75
N SER A 127 4.01 18.58 2.94
CA SER A 127 3.34 17.32 2.63
C SER A 127 3.44 16.96 1.15
N ALA A 128 3.24 17.91 0.24
CA ALA A 128 3.31 17.67 -1.20
C ALA A 128 4.73 17.26 -1.62
N ILE A 129 5.76 17.98 -1.18
CA ILE A 129 7.17 17.67 -1.48
C ILE A 129 7.55 16.30 -0.93
N ALA A 130 7.24 16.02 0.33
CA ALA A 130 7.59 14.76 0.97
C ALA A 130 6.94 13.56 0.27
N ILE A 131 5.66 13.66 -0.11
CA ILE A 131 4.95 12.58 -0.82
C ILE A 131 5.46 12.43 -2.26
N LEU A 132 5.82 13.51 -2.95
CA LEU A 132 6.43 13.43 -4.28
C LEU A 132 7.78 12.72 -4.23
N LEU A 133 8.65 13.05 -3.26
CA LEU A 133 9.92 12.35 -3.05
C LEU A 133 9.70 10.86 -2.76
N PHE A 134 8.75 10.54 -1.88
CA PHE A 134 8.38 9.15 -1.59
C PHE A 134 7.87 8.43 -2.84
N SER A 135 7.07 9.09 -3.67
CA SER A 135 6.50 8.51 -4.90
C SER A 135 7.57 8.24 -5.96
N ILE A 136 8.53 9.16 -6.13
CA ILE A 136 9.67 8.98 -7.02
C ILE A 136 10.48 7.76 -6.60
N GLY A 137 10.79 7.63 -5.30
CA GLY A 137 11.49 6.47 -4.78
C GLY A 137 10.71 5.17 -4.97
N THR A 138 9.39 5.20 -4.73
CA THR A 138 8.48 4.08 -4.98
C THR A 138 8.48 3.66 -6.45
N MET A 139 8.52 4.64 -7.37
CA MET A 139 8.64 4.36 -8.80
C MET A 139 9.95 3.63 -9.12
N SER A 140 11.08 4.06 -8.54
CA SER A 140 12.37 3.37 -8.69
C SER A 140 12.32 1.91 -8.21
N TYR A 141 11.71 1.66 -7.04
CA TYR A 141 11.53 0.32 -6.48
C TYR A 141 10.78 -0.62 -7.43
N PHE A 142 9.61 -0.19 -7.90
CA PHE A 142 8.80 -1.00 -8.81
C PHE A 142 9.46 -1.16 -10.19
N SER A 143 10.24 -0.17 -10.63
CA SER A 143 11.02 -0.22 -11.88
C SER A 143 12.04 -1.36 -11.86
N VAL A 144 12.81 -1.48 -10.77
CA VAL A 144 13.82 -2.55 -10.62
C VAL A 144 13.16 -3.93 -10.61
N ALA A 145 12.09 -4.10 -9.83
CA ALA A 145 11.39 -5.39 -9.75
C ALA A 145 10.75 -5.78 -11.09
N GLY A 146 10.10 -4.83 -11.77
CA GLY A 146 9.52 -5.05 -13.10
C GLY A 146 10.58 -5.42 -14.14
N GLY A 147 11.74 -4.76 -14.10
CA GLY A 147 12.88 -5.07 -14.95
C GLY A 147 13.41 -6.49 -14.76
N LYS A 148 13.72 -6.90 -13.53
CA LYS A 148 14.19 -8.27 -13.20
C LYS A 148 13.23 -9.35 -13.69
N PHE A 149 11.93 -9.15 -13.44
CA PHE A 149 10.92 -10.12 -13.84
C PHE A 149 10.82 -10.22 -15.36
N LEU A 150 10.64 -9.09 -16.05
CA LEU A 150 10.43 -9.07 -17.50
C LEU A 150 11.70 -9.46 -18.27
N GLY A 151 12.88 -9.05 -17.79
CA GLY A 151 14.19 -9.40 -18.33
C GLY A 151 14.40 -10.92 -18.37
N GLN A 152 14.04 -11.63 -17.31
CA GLN A 152 14.16 -13.08 -17.23
C GLN A 152 13.28 -13.82 -18.27
N PHE A 153 12.06 -13.34 -18.54
CA PHE A 153 11.18 -14.00 -19.51
C PHE A 153 11.51 -13.68 -20.96
N LEU A 154 11.95 -12.45 -21.23
CA LEU A 154 12.30 -12.00 -22.56
C LEU A 154 13.76 -12.31 -22.93
N GLY A 155 14.58 -12.77 -21.98
CA GLY A 155 16.00 -13.04 -22.18
C GLY A 155 16.78 -11.76 -22.51
N MET A 156 16.36 -10.62 -21.95
CA MET A 156 16.95 -9.31 -22.20
C MET A 156 17.50 -8.71 -20.90
N ASP A 157 18.33 -7.66 -21.05
CA ASP A 157 18.84 -6.89 -19.91
C ASP A 157 17.70 -6.30 -19.06
N ASP A 158 17.83 -6.43 -17.73
CA ASP A 158 16.82 -6.00 -16.75
C ASP A 158 16.50 -4.50 -16.85
N ARG A 159 17.50 -3.66 -17.17
CA ARG A 159 17.30 -2.22 -17.31
C ARG A 159 16.51 -1.90 -18.57
N LEU A 160 16.82 -2.56 -19.68
CA LEU A 160 16.06 -2.41 -20.91
C LEU A 160 14.60 -2.87 -20.72
N ALA A 161 14.40 -4.01 -20.04
CA ALA A 161 13.08 -4.51 -19.72
C ALA A 161 12.26 -3.52 -18.87
N SER A 162 12.90 -2.93 -17.84
CA SER A 162 12.31 -1.88 -17.01
C SER A 162 11.87 -0.67 -17.84
N VAL A 163 12.74 -0.16 -18.72
CA VAL A 163 12.44 0.97 -19.62
C VAL A 163 11.20 0.67 -20.47
N ILE A 164 11.14 -0.51 -21.10
CA ILE A 164 10.02 -0.91 -21.95
C ILE A 164 8.71 -0.92 -21.14
N LEU A 165 8.71 -1.59 -19.98
CA LEU A 165 7.52 -1.71 -19.12
C LEU A 165 6.99 -0.34 -18.68
N ILE A 166 7.88 0.56 -18.30
CA ILE A 166 7.54 1.88 -17.79
C ILE A 166 7.04 2.78 -18.91
N LEU A 167 7.69 2.77 -20.09
CA LEU A 167 7.25 3.54 -21.24
C LEU A 167 5.86 3.11 -21.70
N LEU A 168 5.62 1.80 -21.78
CA LEU A 168 4.28 1.27 -22.09
C LEU A 168 3.25 1.74 -21.06
N THR A 169 3.62 1.75 -19.78
CA THR A 169 2.72 2.21 -18.72
C THR A 169 2.42 3.71 -18.81
N LEU A 170 3.44 4.51 -19.05
CA LEU A 170 3.34 5.96 -19.14
C LEU A 170 2.39 6.38 -20.26
N ILE A 171 2.46 5.74 -21.44
CA ILE A 171 1.65 6.09 -22.62
C ILE A 171 0.15 6.07 -22.29
N TYR A 172 -0.37 4.97 -21.73
CA TYR A 172 -1.81 4.89 -21.45
C TYR A 172 -2.20 5.62 -20.15
N THR A 173 -1.29 5.72 -19.16
CA THR A 173 -1.56 6.42 -17.90
C THR A 173 -1.80 7.91 -18.13
N VAL A 174 -0.93 8.55 -18.93
CA VAL A 174 -1.01 9.98 -19.25
C VAL A 174 -2.28 10.31 -20.04
N ALA A 175 -2.72 9.40 -20.92
CA ALA A 175 -3.94 9.58 -21.69
C ALA A 175 -5.21 9.40 -20.85
N SER A 176 -5.23 8.39 -19.99
CA SER A 176 -6.47 7.85 -19.41
C SER A 176 -6.84 8.42 -18.02
N GLY A 177 -5.89 9.06 -17.32
CA GLY A 177 -6.10 9.65 -15.99
C GLY A 177 -6.59 8.63 -14.93
N PHE A 178 -7.09 9.12 -13.80
CA PHE A 178 -7.58 8.27 -12.70
C PHE A 178 -8.77 7.40 -13.12
N TYR A 179 -9.75 7.97 -13.83
CA TYR A 179 -10.92 7.21 -14.28
C TYR A 179 -10.52 6.06 -15.21
N GLY A 180 -9.72 6.34 -16.23
CA GLY A 180 -9.26 5.31 -17.15
C GLY A 180 -8.38 4.28 -16.47
N GLY A 181 -7.52 4.72 -15.55
CA GLY A 181 -6.76 3.84 -14.67
C GLY A 181 -7.62 2.85 -13.89
N VAL A 182 -8.72 3.31 -13.29
CA VAL A 182 -9.67 2.42 -12.58
C VAL A 182 -10.30 1.40 -13.54
N ILE A 183 -10.63 1.79 -14.77
CA ILE A 183 -11.21 0.85 -15.76
C ILE A 183 -10.19 -0.17 -16.25
N THR A 184 -8.95 0.25 -16.54
CA THR A 184 -7.86 -0.68 -16.89
C THR A 184 -7.59 -1.64 -15.75
N ASP A 185 -7.63 -1.18 -14.50
CA ASP A 185 -7.45 -2.03 -13.32
C ASP A 185 -8.53 -3.12 -13.20
N LEU A 186 -9.75 -2.93 -13.73
CA LEU A 186 -10.79 -3.97 -13.73
C LEU A 186 -10.43 -5.12 -14.66
N PHE A 187 -9.96 -4.77 -15.86
CA PHE A 187 -9.48 -5.75 -16.83
C PHE A 187 -8.24 -6.49 -16.29
N GLN A 188 -7.29 -5.75 -15.74
CA GLN A 188 -6.08 -6.28 -15.12
C GLN A 188 -6.38 -7.16 -13.90
N GLY A 189 -7.29 -6.71 -13.03
CA GLY A 189 -7.72 -7.45 -11.85
C GLY A 189 -8.35 -8.80 -12.19
N PHE A 190 -9.10 -8.88 -13.29
CA PHE A 190 -9.62 -10.16 -13.78
C PHE A 190 -8.49 -11.12 -14.18
N LEU A 191 -7.50 -10.65 -14.93
CA LEU A 191 -6.34 -11.46 -15.33
C LEU A 191 -5.55 -11.96 -14.11
N ILE A 192 -5.26 -11.07 -13.17
CA ILE A 192 -4.61 -11.41 -11.89
C ILE A 192 -5.40 -12.47 -11.14
N PHE A 193 -6.73 -12.36 -11.09
CA PHE A 193 -7.57 -13.33 -10.40
C PHE A 193 -7.54 -14.72 -11.05
N VAL A 194 -7.57 -14.79 -12.38
CA VAL A 194 -7.39 -16.05 -13.12
C VAL A 194 -6.01 -16.65 -12.84
N ALA A 195 -4.96 -15.82 -12.80
CA ALA A 195 -3.61 -16.25 -12.47
C ALA A 195 -3.51 -16.84 -11.06
N VAL A 196 -4.12 -16.19 -10.06
CA VAL A 196 -4.21 -16.71 -8.69
C VAL A 196 -4.82 -18.10 -8.68
N ILE A 197 -6.04 -18.24 -9.21
CA ILE A 197 -6.80 -19.49 -9.14
C ILE A 197 -5.99 -20.61 -9.81
N TYR A 198 -5.43 -20.34 -10.98
CA TYR A 198 -4.68 -21.34 -11.73
C TYR A 198 -3.44 -21.83 -10.97
N VAL A 199 -2.56 -20.92 -10.55
CA VAL A 199 -1.29 -21.31 -9.89
C VAL A 199 -1.57 -21.97 -8.54
N SER A 200 -2.54 -21.45 -7.77
CA SER A 200 -2.97 -22.08 -6.52
C SER A 200 -3.55 -23.46 -6.73
N ALA A 201 -4.35 -23.68 -7.78
CA ALA A 201 -4.87 -25.00 -8.12
C ALA A 201 -3.75 -25.97 -8.52
N VAL A 202 -2.81 -25.53 -9.36
CA VAL A 202 -1.65 -26.35 -9.76
C VAL A 202 -0.89 -26.79 -8.51
N ALA A 203 -0.44 -25.87 -7.66
CA ALA A 203 0.28 -26.22 -6.43
C ALA A 203 -0.52 -27.16 -5.52
N PHE A 204 -1.80 -26.88 -5.32
CA PHE A 204 -2.67 -27.67 -4.44
C PHE A 204 -2.87 -29.11 -4.94
N PHE A 205 -3.07 -29.31 -6.24
CA PHE A 205 -3.35 -30.64 -6.80
C PHE A 205 -2.10 -31.45 -7.15
N THR A 206 -0.96 -30.82 -7.46
CA THR A 206 0.23 -31.54 -7.91
C THR A 206 1.28 -31.77 -6.83
N VAL A 207 1.35 -30.92 -5.80
CA VAL A 207 2.42 -30.98 -4.79
C VAL A 207 1.92 -31.46 -3.44
N ASN A 208 2.62 -32.45 -2.87
CA ASN A 208 2.60 -32.75 -1.45
C ASN A 208 4.04 -32.63 -0.94
N LEU A 209 4.27 -31.72 0.00
CA LEU A 209 5.61 -31.53 0.56
C LEU A 209 5.99 -32.75 1.44
N PRO A 210 7.25 -33.21 1.36
CA PRO A 210 7.78 -34.23 2.26
C PRO A 210 7.93 -33.69 3.69
N ASP A 211 8.18 -34.59 4.64
CA ASP A 211 8.39 -34.24 6.05
C ASP A 211 9.63 -33.36 6.28
N SER A 212 10.63 -33.44 5.39
CA SER A 212 11.80 -32.57 5.42
C SER A 212 12.23 -32.14 4.02
N PHE A 213 12.69 -30.89 3.90
CA PHE A 213 13.17 -30.31 2.64
C PHE A 213 14.12 -29.15 2.92
N THR A 214 14.86 -28.74 1.89
CA THR A 214 15.91 -27.73 2.00
C THR A 214 15.57 -26.52 1.13
N VAL A 215 15.76 -25.31 1.66
CA VAL A 215 15.49 -24.04 0.99
C VAL A 215 16.70 -23.11 1.10
N ALA A 216 16.95 -22.30 0.08
CA ALA A 216 17.96 -21.26 0.16
C ALA A 216 17.44 -20.06 0.98
N ILE A 217 18.36 -19.41 1.71
CA ILE A 217 18.10 -18.16 2.43
C ILE A 217 19.00 -17.07 1.83
N PRO A 218 18.47 -15.88 1.50
CA PRO A 218 19.29 -14.81 0.91
C PRO A 218 20.48 -14.43 1.80
N GLY A 219 21.66 -14.33 1.18
CA GLY A 219 22.91 -13.99 1.87
C GLY A 219 23.51 -15.13 2.71
N ALA A 220 22.91 -16.33 2.70
CA ALA A 220 23.47 -17.52 3.36
C ALA A 220 24.40 -18.29 2.41
N THR A 221 25.50 -18.83 2.95
CA THR A 221 26.43 -19.69 2.19
C THR A 221 25.89 -21.10 1.99
N GLU A 222 25.10 -21.60 2.95
CA GLU A 222 24.50 -22.92 2.91
C GLU A 222 22.97 -22.84 2.99
N PRO A 223 22.24 -23.68 2.23
CA PRO A 223 20.80 -23.80 2.35
C PRO A 223 20.35 -24.30 3.74
N LYS A 224 19.14 -23.89 4.16
CA LYS A 224 18.54 -24.32 5.43
C LYS A 224 17.58 -25.50 5.22
N THR A 225 17.76 -26.55 6.01
CA THR A 225 16.82 -27.69 6.06
C THR A 225 15.73 -27.44 7.10
N TRP A 226 14.49 -27.71 6.71
CA TRP A 226 13.30 -27.57 7.55
C TRP A 226 12.59 -28.92 7.72
N ASN A 227 12.01 -29.14 8.90
CA ASN A 227 10.91 -30.08 9.05
C ASN A 227 9.60 -29.37 8.67
N LEU A 228 8.69 -30.10 8.02
CA LEU A 228 7.41 -29.57 7.56
C LEU A 228 6.58 -29.00 8.72
N SER A 229 6.56 -29.66 9.88
CA SER A 229 5.84 -29.16 11.07
C SER A 229 6.34 -27.80 11.54
N ASP A 230 7.65 -27.60 11.52
CA ASP A 230 8.29 -26.36 11.99
C ASP A 230 8.15 -25.24 10.97
N TRP A 231 8.29 -25.56 9.69
CA TRP A 231 8.11 -24.61 8.59
C TRP A 231 6.65 -24.21 8.43
N ALA A 232 5.70 -25.14 8.53
CA ALA A 232 4.26 -24.91 8.38
C ALA A 232 3.57 -24.32 9.63
N SER A 233 4.30 -24.11 10.73
CA SER A 233 3.74 -23.56 11.95
C SER A 233 3.19 -22.15 11.73
N ILE A 234 1.93 -21.95 12.15
CA ILE A 234 1.26 -20.65 12.13
C ILE A 234 1.50 -19.82 13.39
N PHE A 235 2.13 -20.41 14.40
CA PHE A 235 2.48 -19.70 15.63
C PHE A 235 3.90 -19.15 15.53
N PRO A 236 4.09 -17.82 15.65
CA PRO A 236 5.41 -17.25 15.59
C PRO A 236 6.22 -17.61 16.84
N SER A 237 7.46 -18.04 16.66
CA SER A 237 8.42 -18.21 17.75
C SER A 237 8.92 -16.86 18.26
N LEU A 238 9.45 -16.80 19.49
CA LEU A 238 10.06 -15.57 20.01
C LEU A 238 11.36 -15.21 19.28
N THR A 239 12.10 -16.23 18.87
CA THR A 239 13.34 -16.10 18.10
C THR A 239 13.30 -16.97 16.85
N LEU A 240 14.08 -16.57 15.86
CA LEU A 240 14.42 -17.39 14.70
C LEU A 240 15.93 -17.53 14.62
N ASP A 241 16.36 -18.58 13.96
CA ASP A 241 17.78 -18.84 13.66
C ASP A 241 17.96 -18.79 12.14
N LEU A 242 17.97 -17.57 11.59
CA LEU A 242 18.14 -17.31 10.17
C LEU A 242 19.55 -16.78 9.90
N PRO A 243 20.27 -17.36 8.93
CA PRO A 243 21.55 -16.86 8.46
C PRO A 243 21.38 -15.71 7.45
N GLY A 244 22.51 -15.10 7.08
CA GLY A 244 22.60 -14.14 5.99
C GLY A 244 21.81 -12.86 6.24
N ASP A 245 21.21 -12.34 5.18
CA ASP A 245 20.47 -11.07 5.24
C ASP A 245 19.21 -11.16 6.10
N TYR A 246 18.73 -12.37 6.38
CA TYR A 246 17.51 -12.61 7.15
C TYR A 246 17.77 -12.66 8.66
N ALA A 247 19.04 -12.58 9.09
CA ALA A 247 19.40 -12.49 10.51
C ALA A 247 18.77 -11.27 11.21
N ILE A 248 18.40 -10.24 10.44
CA ILE A 248 17.64 -9.07 10.93
C ILE A 248 16.31 -9.46 11.59
N PHE A 249 15.76 -10.63 11.27
CA PHE A 249 14.49 -11.13 11.80
C PHE A 249 14.65 -12.10 12.99
N ASN A 250 15.87 -12.35 13.46
CA ASN A 250 16.13 -13.36 14.51
C ASN A 250 15.49 -13.01 15.85
N LEU A 251 15.32 -11.73 16.19
CA LEU A 251 14.49 -11.29 17.32
C LEU A 251 13.00 -11.25 16.93
N PHE A 252 12.48 -12.39 16.49
CA PHE A 252 11.24 -12.46 15.72
C PHE A 252 10.02 -11.90 16.46
N GLY A 253 9.82 -12.26 17.74
CA GLY A 253 8.72 -11.72 18.55
C GLY A 253 8.81 -10.20 18.71
N GLY A 254 10.02 -9.67 18.88
CA GLY A 254 10.27 -8.22 18.94
C GLY A 254 9.97 -7.53 17.62
N VAL A 255 10.37 -8.12 16.50
CA VAL A 255 10.11 -7.62 15.15
C VAL A 255 8.61 -7.60 14.83
N ILE A 256 7.87 -8.67 15.17
CA ILE A 256 6.42 -8.71 14.97
C ILE A 256 5.73 -7.62 15.77
N PHE A 257 6.08 -7.50 17.05
CA PHE A 257 5.52 -6.46 17.91
C PHE A 257 5.81 -5.06 17.34
N PHE A 258 7.05 -4.83 16.94
CA PHE A 258 7.48 -3.58 16.33
C PHE A 258 6.69 -3.27 15.04
N TYR A 259 6.62 -4.20 14.09
CA TYR A 259 5.89 -4.00 12.84
C TYR A 259 4.38 -3.83 13.07
N LEU A 260 3.79 -4.51 14.05
CA LEU A 260 2.40 -4.31 14.42
C LEU A 260 2.17 -2.89 14.94
N VAL A 261 2.99 -2.42 15.89
CA VAL A 261 2.90 -1.03 16.41
C VAL A 261 3.08 0.00 15.30
N LYS A 262 4.13 -0.16 14.48
CA LYS A 262 4.43 0.69 13.33
C LYS A 262 3.24 0.77 12.38
N THR A 263 2.61 -0.36 12.07
CA THR A 263 1.48 -0.39 11.13
C THR A 263 0.18 0.10 11.74
N ILE A 264 -0.03 -0.06 13.05
CA ILE A 264 -1.14 0.59 13.77
C ILE A 264 -0.99 2.11 13.68
N ILE A 265 0.22 2.65 13.88
CA ILE A 265 0.50 4.08 13.71
C ILE A 265 0.14 4.51 12.29
N GLU A 266 0.68 3.83 11.27
CA GLU A 266 0.38 4.15 9.86
C GLU A 266 -1.12 4.07 9.53
N GLY A 267 -1.80 3.03 10.02
CA GLY A 267 -3.24 2.84 9.85
C GLY A 267 -4.08 3.96 10.47
N CYS A 268 -3.69 4.39 11.66
CA CYS A 268 -4.30 5.51 12.38
C CYS A 268 -3.91 6.89 11.80
N SER A 269 -2.82 7.01 11.04
CA SER A 269 -2.36 8.26 10.42
C SER A 269 -3.15 8.68 9.18
N GLY A 270 -3.97 7.78 8.64
CA GLY A 270 -4.65 7.99 7.38
C GLY A 270 -3.75 7.73 6.18
N SER A 271 -4.26 6.97 5.23
CA SER A 271 -3.52 6.60 4.02
C SER A 271 -3.17 7.83 3.17
N GLY A 272 -2.04 7.75 2.45
CA GLY A 272 -1.58 8.74 1.48
C GLY A 272 -1.32 8.15 0.10
N GLY A 273 -0.90 9.00 -0.83
CA GLY A 273 -0.65 8.60 -2.20
C GLY A 273 -1.89 8.03 -2.89
N TYR A 274 -1.69 6.98 -3.67
CA TYR A 274 -2.73 6.41 -4.54
C TYR A 274 -3.89 5.74 -3.80
N MET A 275 -3.66 5.25 -2.59
CA MET A 275 -4.71 4.62 -1.79
C MET A 275 -5.75 5.66 -1.37
N LEU A 276 -5.32 6.82 -0.86
CA LEU A 276 -6.21 7.91 -0.44
C LEU A 276 -7.12 8.39 -1.57
N GLN A 277 -6.60 8.50 -2.79
CA GLN A 277 -7.33 8.99 -3.96
C GLN A 277 -8.63 8.21 -4.20
N ARG A 278 -8.65 6.89 -3.95
CA ARG A 278 -9.83 6.04 -4.07
C ARG A 278 -10.91 6.37 -3.02
N TYR A 279 -10.52 6.71 -1.79
CA TYR A 279 -11.45 7.15 -0.75
C TYR A 279 -12.01 8.55 -1.02
N LEU A 280 -11.19 9.44 -1.60
CA LEU A 280 -11.63 10.78 -2.03
C LEU A 280 -12.60 10.72 -3.23
N ALA A 281 -12.49 9.67 -4.06
CA ALA A 281 -13.33 9.39 -5.22
C ALA A 281 -14.58 8.54 -4.91
N ALA A 282 -14.68 7.95 -3.71
CA ALA A 282 -15.87 7.20 -3.31
C ALA A 282 -17.11 8.11 -3.19
N LYS A 283 -18.31 7.56 -3.33
CA LYS A 283 -19.55 8.37 -3.31
C LYS A 283 -19.95 8.81 -1.90
N SER A 284 -19.77 7.94 -0.91
CA SER A 284 -20.31 8.09 0.44
C SER A 284 -19.41 7.44 1.50
N ASP A 285 -19.69 7.70 2.78
CA ASP A 285 -19.05 7.01 3.92
C ASP A 285 -19.24 5.49 3.86
N ARG A 286 -20.42 5.03 3.42
CA ARG A 286 -20.71 3.61 3.26
C ARG A 286 -19.89 3.01 2.12
N ASP A 287 -19.80 3.69 1.00
CA ASP A 287 -18.99 3.26 -0.14
C ASP A 287 -17.50 3.17 0.25
N ALA A 288 -17.02 4.11 1.08
CA ALA A 288 -15.67 4.06 1.62
C ALA A 288 -15.41 2.83 2.51
N GLY A 289 -16.39 2.41 3.33
CA GLY A 289 -16.28 1.17 4.10
C GLY A 289 -16.37 -0.10 3.24
N LEU A 290 -17.32 -0.12 2.30
CA LEU A 290 -17.54 -1.28 1.42
C LEU A 290 -16.38 -1.49 0.43
N LEU A 291 -15.78 -0.42 -0.09
CA LEU A 291 -14.61 -0.54 -0.95
C LEU A 291 -13.43 -1.14 -0.18
N SER A 292 -13.21 -0.77 1.09
CA SER A 292 -12.13 -1.38 1.90
C SER A 292 -12.39 -2.86 2.17
N LEU A 293 -13.63 -3.22 2.53
CA LEU A 293 -14.02 -4.62 2.73
C LEU A 293 -13.73 -5.45 1.48
N PHE A 294 -14.18 -4.97 0.33
CA PHE A 294 -14.01 -5.69 -0.93
C PHE A 294 -12.54 -5.76 -1.35
N TRP A 295 -11.79 -4.68 -1.15
CA TRP A 295 -10.34 -4.66 -1.37
C TRP A 295 -9.64 -5.71 -0.51
N ILE A 296 -9.92 -5.79 0.79
CA ILE A 296 -9.31 -6.80 1.68
C ILE A 296 -9.63 -8.22 1.21
N ILE A 297 -10.90 -8.49 0.87
CA ILE A 297 -11.32 -9.81 0.37
C ILE A 297 -10.55 -10.17 -0.89
N LEU A 298 -10.48 -9.26 -1.87
CA LEU A 298 -9.78 -9.54 -3.12
C LEU A 298 -8.27 -9.69 -2.91
N LEU A 299 -7.66 -8.89 -2.01
CA LEU A 299 -6.24 -8.99 -1.69
C LEU A 299 -5.90 -10.27 -0.94
N SER A 300 -6.86 -10.89 -0.23
CA SER A 300 -6.64 -12.16 0.48
C SER A 300 -6.17 -13.28 -0.44
N PHE A 301 -6.57 -13.23 -1.71
CA PHE A 301 -6.19 -14.17 -2.77
C PHE A 301 -4.71 -14.08 -3.17
N ARG A 302 -4.01 -13.01 -2.80
CA ARG A 302 -2.55 -12.92 -2.94
C ARG A 302 -1.84 -14.00 -2.13
N TRP A 303 -2.32 -14.31 -0.92
CA TRP A 303 -1.68 -15.23 0.03
C TRP A 303 -1.65 -16.69 -0.41
N PRO A 304 -2.73 -17.29 -0.94
CA PRO A 304 -2.63 -18.61 -1.56
C PRO A 304 -1.78 -18.59 -2.84
N LEU A 305 -1.71 -17.47 -3.60
CA LEU A 305 -0.84 -17.37 -4.77
C LEU A 305 0.65 -17.41 -4.40
N VAL A 306 1.10 -16.55 -3.49
CA VAL A 306 2.51 -16.52 -3.05
C VAL A 306 2.94 -17.82 -2.37
N THR A 307 2.00 -18.47 -1.67
CA THR A 307 2.24 -19.77 -1.04
C THR A 307 2.33 -20.88 -2.08
N ALA A 308 1.52 -20.82 -3.14
CA ALA A 308 1.60 -21.75 -4.26
C ALA A 308 2.95 -21.64 -4.98
N PHE A 309 3.46 -20.43 -5.20
CA PHE A 309 4.82 -20.24 -5.72
C PHE A 309 5.89 -20.81 -4.80
N ALA A 310 5.79 -20.57 -3.50
CA ALA A 310 6.74 -21.12 -2.53
C ALA A 310 6.72 -22.66 -2.53
N VAL A 311 5.54 -23.29 -2.50
CA VAL A 311 5.37 -24.75 -2.51
C VAL A 311 5.88 -25.37 -3.82
N LEU A 312 5.57 -24.78 -4.97
CA LEU A 312 6.10 -25.23 -6.27
C LEU A 312 7.62 -25.02 -6.37
N GLY A 313 8.14 -23.95 -5.80
CA GLY A 313 9.58 -23.68 -5.72
C GLY A 313 10.32 -24.69 -4.84
N ILE A 314 9.74 -25.08 -3.70
CA ILE A 314 10.28 -26.17 -2.86
C ILE A 314 10.25 -27.48 -3.63
N HIS A 315 9.14 -27.80 -4.28
CA HIS A 315 9.03 -29.02 -5.08
C HIS A 315 10.08 -29.08 -6.20
N TYR A 316 10.31 -27.97 -6.91
CA TYR A 316 11.41 -27.85 -7.87
C TYR A 316 12.77 -28.10 -7.23
N GLY A 317 13.02 -27.54 -6.04
CA GLY A 317 14.25 -27.74 -5.30
C GLY A 317 14.55 -29.21 -5.00
N LEU A 318 13.51 -30.02 -4.79
CA LEU A 318 13.62 -31.46 -4.54
C LEU A 318 13.92 -32.28 -5.80
N THR A 319 13.53 -31.81 -6.98
CA THR A 319 13.66 -32.56 -8.23
C THR A 319 14.84 -32.11 -9.10
N GLU A 320 15.09 -30.80 -9.18
CA GLU A 320 16.05 -30.18 -10.12
C GLU A 320 17.19 -29.42 -9.41
N GLY A 321 17.12 -29.30 -8.08
CA GLY A 321 18.10 -28.59 -7.26
C GLY A 321 17.59 -27.26 -6.71
N THR A 322 18.06 -26.91 -5.51
CA THR A 322 17.58 -25.75 -4.74
C THR A 322 17.74 -24.43 -5.50
N ILE A 323 16.67 -23.64 -5.54
CA ILE A 323 16.70 -22.28 -6.08
C ILE A 323 17.54 -21.42 -5.14
N THR A 324 18.72 -20.99 -5.59
CA THR A 324 19.71 -20.24 -4.79
C THR A 324 19.31 -18.80 -4.52
N ASP A 325 18.60 -18.17 -5.45
CA ASP A 325 18.03 -16.82 -5.32
C ASP A 325 16.50 -16.90 -5.15
N PRO A 326 15.98 -16.77 -3.92
CA PRO A 326 14.55 -16.79 -3.67
C PRO A 326 13.72 -15.73 -4.42
N GLU A 327 14.31 -14.60 -4.86
CA GLU A 327 13.57 -13.60 -5.67
C GLU A 327 13.18 -14.17 -7.05
N ARG A 328 13.86 -15.22 -7.52
CA ARG A 328 13.60 -15.86 -8.83
C ARG A 328 12.54 -16.96 -8.80
N ILE A 329 11.99 -17.31 -7.63
CA ILE A 329 11.02 -18.41 -7.49
C ILE A 329 9.85 -18.25 -8.46
N LEU A 330 9.25 -17.05 -8.55
CA LEU A 330 8.11 -16.81 -9.44
C LEU A 330 8.48 -17.16 -10.88
N ALA A 331 9.61 -16.66 -11.36
CA ALA A 331 10.02 -16.86 -12.74
C ALA A 331 10.42 -18.31 -13.03
N THR A 332 11.09 -18.98 -12.10
CA THR A 332 11.40 -20.41 -12.19
C THR A 332 10.11 -21.23 -12.26
N VAL A 333 9.17 -21.02 -11.34
CA VAL A 333 7.90 -21.76 -11.31
C VAL A 333 7.09 -21.52 -12.58
N ILE A 334 6.97 -20.27 -13.04
CA ILE A 334 6.26 -19.95 -14.29
C ILE A 334 6.91 -20.65 -15.49
N THR A 335 8.25 -20.70 -15.54
CA THR A 335 8.96 -21.29 -16.66
C THR A 335 8.81 -22.81 -16.69
N GLN A 336 8.87 -23.46 -15.53
CA GLN A 336 9.00 -24.91 -15.40
C GLN A 336 7.65 -25.64 -15.25
N TYR A 337 6.69 -25.06 -14.52
CA TYR A 337 5.42 -25.73 -14.22
C TYR A 337 4.25 -25.30 -15.09
N ILE A 338 4.34 -24.12 -15.71
CA ILE A 338 3.20 -23.53 -16.38
C ILE A 338 3.26 -23.86 -17.88
N PRO A 339 2.21 -24.50 -18.43
CA PRO A 339 2.18 -24.87 -19.82
C PRO A 339 2.07 -23.65 -20.74
N VAL A 340 2.39 -23.89 -22.00
CA VAL A 340 2.26 -22.93 -23.09
C VAL A 340 0.83 -22.36 -23.15
N GLY A 341 0.71 -21.08 -23.48
CA GLY A 341 -0.55 -20.32 -23.48
C GLY A 341 -0.87 -19.77 -22.09
N MET A 342 -0.98 -20.65 -21.09
CA MET A 342 -1.20 -20.22 -19.72
C MET A 342 0.00 -19.45 -19.16
N LYS A 343 1.22 -19.80 -19.59
CA LYS A 343 2.45 -19.06 -19.30
C LYS A 343 2.36 -17.61 -19.78
N GLY A 344 1.95 -17.39 -21.04
CA GLY A 344 1.67 -16.05 -21.57
C GLY A 344 0.61 -15.30 -20.76
N LEU A 345 -0.46 -15.96 -20.34
CA LEU A 345 -1.51 -15.36 -19.51
C LEU A 345 -1.00 -14.93 -18.13
N LEU A 346 -0.18 -15.77 -17.47
CA LEU A 346 0.44 -15.42 -16.18
C LEU A 346 1.41 -14.25 -16.32
N ILE A 347 2.27 -14.26 -17.35
CA ILE A 347 3.19 -13.14 -17.61
C ILE A 347 2.39 -11.86 -17.85
N ALA A 348 1.33 -11.91 -18.66
CA ALA A 348 0.42 -10.79 -18.87
C ALA A 348 -0.23 -10.31 -17.57
N SER A 349 -0.61 -11.23 -16.67
CA SER A 349 -1.21 -10.92 -15.37
C SER A 349 -0.24 -10.24 -14.40
N PHE A 350 1.03 -10.62 -14.42
CA PHE A 350 2.06 -9.95 -13.63
C PHE A 350 2.48 -8.59 -14.21
N LEU A 351 2.47 -8.45 -15.54
CA LEU A 351 2.59 -7.15 -16.18
C LEU A 351 1.41 -6.26 -15.83
N ALA A 352 0.19 -6.81 -15.82
CA ALA A 352 -1.02 -6.13 -15.35
C ALA A 352 -0.89 -5.62 -13.92
N ALA A 353 -0.43 -6.46 -13.00
CA ALA A 353 -0.11 -6.06 -11.63
C ALA A 353 0.89 -4.88 -11.57
N ALA A 354 2.04 -5.01 -12.24
CA ALA A 354 3.06 -3.96 -12.24
C ALA A 354 2.55 -2.64 -12.85
N MET A 355 1.86 -2.73 -13.99
CA MET A 355 1.31 -1.58 -14.72
C MET A 355 0.21 -0.87 -13.90
N SER A 356 -0.65 -1.61 -13.20
CA SER A 356 -1.68 -1.04 -12.31
C SER A 356 -1.06 -0.23 -11.18
N THR A 357 -0.03 -0.78 -10.52
CA THR A 357 0.69 -0.10 -9.44
C THR A 357 1.39 1.16 -9.93
N PHE A 358 2.09 1.10 -11.07
CA PHE A 358 2.72 2.27 -11.68
C PHE A 358 1.71 3.36 -12.02
N ASN A 359 0.62 3.00 -12.71
CA ASN A 359 -0.45 3.93 -13.07
C ASN A 359 -1.03 4.64 -11.83
N ALA A 360 -1.23 3.90 -10.73
CA ALA A 360 -1.73 4.44 -9.48
C ALA A 360 -0.76 5.45 -8.86
N VAL A 361 0.55 5.13 -8.81
CA VAL A 361 1.59 6.03 -8.28
C VAL A 361 1.71 7.29 -9.14
N ILE A 362 1.82 7.14 -10.47
CA ILE A 362 1.98 8.25 -11.41
C ILE A 362 0.82 9.25 -11.31
N ASN A 363 -0.42 8.75 -11.31
CA ASN A 363 -1.61 9.61 -11.23
C ASN A 363 -1.69 10.34 -9.88
N ALA A 364 -1.38 9.66 -8.78
CA ALA A 364 -1.37 10.28 -7.46
C ALA A 364 -0.29 11.37 -7.38
N SER A 365 0.93 11.09 -7.84
CA SER A 365 2.02 12.07 -7.86
C SER A 365 1.71 13.31 -8.70
N ALA A 366 1.14 13.11 -9.90
CA ALA A 366 0.73 14.22 -10.76
C ALA A 366 -0.29 15.13 -10.08
N ALA A 367 -1.23 14.57 -9.30
CA ALA A 367 -2.21 15.35 -8.54
C ALA A 367 -1.53 16.28 -7.52
N TYR A 368 -0.50 15.81 -6.81
CA TYR A 368 0.25 16.63 -5.85
C TYR A 368 0.99 17.79 -6.54
N TRP A 369 1.62 17.55 -7.70
CA TRP A 369 2.23 18.64 -8.47
C TRP A 369 1.19 19.68 -8.89
N VAL A 370 0.13 19.24 -9.58
CA VAL A 370 -0.86 20.12 -10.18
C VAL A 370 -1.62 20.91 -9.12
N LYS A 371 -2.16 20.22 -8.11
CA LYS A 371 -3.08 20.83 -7.16
C LYS A 371 -2.36 21.55 -6.02
N ASP A 372 -1.25 21.01 -5.54
CA ASP A 372 -0.60 21.45 -4.30
C ASP A 372 0.65 22.29 -4.49
N ILE A 373 1.24 22.30 -5.68
CA ILE A 373 2.39 23.15 -6.01
C ILE A 373 1.98 24.16 -7.08
N TYR A 374 1.61 23.67 -8.26
CA TYR A 374 1.35 24.52 -9.42
C TYR A 374 0.14 25.44 -9.21
N GLN A 375 -1.06 24.89 -9.03
CA GLN A 375 -2.26 25.69 -8.80
C GLN A 375 -2.22 26.40 -7.45
N ALA A 376 -1.60 25.81 -6.42
CA ALA A 376 -1.62 26.41 -5.09
C ALA A 376 -0.74 27.65 -4.97
N PHE A 377 0.41 27.68 -5.66
CA PHE A 377 1.46 28.69 -5.41
C PHE A 377 2.05 29.31 -6.68
N LEU A 378 2.12 28.60 -7.80
CA LEU A 378 2.73 29.12 -9.03
C LEU A 378 1.73 29.86 -9.92
N LYS A 379 0.55 29.28 -10.15
CA LYS A 379 -0.51 29.87 -10.99
C LYS A 379 -1.92 29.57 -10.45
N PRO A 380 -2.40 30.34 -9.45
CA PRO A 380 -3.71 30.12 -8.83
C PRO A 380 -4.92 30.15 -9.77
N ASN A 381 -4.84 30.97 -10.83
CA ASN A 381 -5.92 31.16 -11.79
C ASN A 381 -5.75 30.31 -13.07
N ALA A 382 -4.95 29.24 -13.01
CA ALA A 382 -4.78 28.34 -14.14
C ALA A 382 -6.11 27.67 -14.53
N GLY A 383 -6.42 27.67 -15.83
CA GLY A 383 -7.63 27.03 -16.36
C GLY A 383 -7.54 25.50 -16.35
N GLU A 384 -8.68 24.81 -16.46
CA GLU A 384 -8.72 23.35 -16.35
C GLU A 384 -7.84 22.61 -17.38
N GLN A 385 -7.84 23.07 -18.64
CA GLN A 385 -7.01 22.47 -19.69
C GLN A 385 -5.51 22.60 -19.39
N GLU A 386 -5.09 23.75 -18.85
CA GLU A 386 -3.70 23.97 -18.43
C GLU A 386 -3.32 23.05 -17.27
N LEU A 387 -4.22 22.87 -16.30
CA LEU A 387 -3.99 21.97 -15.17
C LEU A 387 -3.88 20.50 -15.60
N VAL A 388 -4.72 20.05 -16.55
CA VAL A 388 -4.61 18.71 -17.13
C VAL A 388 -3.27 18.55 -17.86
N PHE A 389 -2.85 19.55 -18.64
CA PHE A 389 -1.54 19.54 -19.31
C PHE A 389 -0.37 19.47 -18.31
N GLN A 390 -0.41 20.25 -17.23
CA GLN A 390 0.57 20.17 -16.15
C GLN A 390 0.57 18.79 -15.47
N GLY A 391 -0.60 18.14 -15.36
CA GLY A 391 -0.69 16.76 -14.88
C GLY A 391 0.06 15.78 -15.76
N ARG A 392 -0.13 15.88 -17.08
CA ARG A 392 0.58 15.05 -18.07
C ARG A 392 2.10 15.26 -17.99
N LEU A 393 2.57 16.52 -17.89
CA LEU A 393 3.99 16.83 -17.72
C LEU A 393 4.56 16.28 -16.42
N ALA A 394 3.84 16.43 -15.30
CA ALA A 394 4.26 15.91 -14.01
C ALA A 394 4.37 14.38 -14.02
N SER A 395 3.43 13.68 -14.66
CA SER A 395 3.50 12.23 -14.84
C SER A 395 4.77 11.81 -15.55
N VAL A 396 5.11 12.46 -16.67
CA VAL A 396 6.36 12.18 -17.41
C VAL A 396 7.58 12.44 -16.52
N PHE A 397 7.61 13.57 -15.81
CA PHE A 397 8.73 13.96 -14.95
C PHE A 397 8.99 12.96 -13.82
N VAL A 398 7.94 12.55 -13.08
CA VAL A 398 8.07 11.56 -11.99
C VAL A 398 8.59 10.22 -12.51
N VAL A 399 8.09 9.80 -13.67
CA VAL A 399 8.52 8.55 -14.30
C VAL A 399 9.98 8.59 -14.73
N VAL A 400 10.40 9.65 -15.42
CA VAL A 400 11.78 9.79 -15.90
C VAL A 400 12.76 9.80 -14.73
N ILE A 401 12.48 10.55 -13.65
CA ILE A 401 13.36 10.60 -12.48
C ILE A 401 13.39 9.25 -11.76
N GLY A 402 12.24 8.62 -11.54
CA GLY A 402 12.19 7.30 -10.92
C GLY A 402 12.99 6.26 -11.70
N LEU A 403 12.87 6.27 -13.04
CA LEU A 403 13.62 5.38 -13.92
C LEU A 403 15.14 5.65 -13.85
N VAL A 404 15.58 6.90 -13.92
CA VAL A 404 17.01 7.26 -13.82
C VAL A 404 17.59 6.82 -12.47
N LEU A 405 16.86 7.04 -11.37
CA LEU A 405 17.29 6.60 -10.05
C LEU A 405 17.37 5.07 -9.97
N SER A 406 16.43 4.35 -10.61
CA SER A 406 16.37 2.88 -10.61
C SER A 406 17.68 2.20 -11.08
N PHE A 407 18.44 2.82 -11.98
CA PHE A 407 19.65 2.23 -12.55
C PHE A 407 20.81 2.05 -11.55
N ASN A 408 20.76 2.77 -10.43
CA ASN A 408 21.74 2.67 -9.35
C ASN A 408 21.34 1.67 -8.25
N ILE A 409 20.18 1.03 -8.36
CA ILE A 409 19.64 0.12 -7.35
C ILE A 409 19.74 -1.33 -7.86
N GLN A 410 20.30 -2.21 -7.03
CA GLN A 410 20.50 -3.63 -7.38
C GLN A 410 19.55 -4.56 -6.59
N ASN A 411 19.20 -4.20 -5.36
CA ASN A 411 18.37 -5.00 -4.46
C ASN A 411 17.03 -4.32 -4.20
N VAL A 412 15.94 -5.07 -4.42
CA VAL A 412 14.55 -4.62 -4.29
C VAL A 412 14.19 -4.43 -2.80
N ASN A 413 14.66 -5.32 -1.92
CA ASN A 413 14.42 -5.24 -0.48
C ASN A 413 15.15 -4.05 0.17
N ASP A 414 16.37 -3.72 -0.28
CA ASP A 414 17.16 -2.63 0.30
C ASP A 414 16.53 -1.25 0.04
N ILE A 415 16.08 -0.99 -1.20
CA ILE A 415 15.38 0.26 -1.49
C ILE A 415 14.03 0.32 -0.77
N TRP A 416 13.32 -0.82 -0.65
CA TRP A 416 12.06 -0.84 0.08
C TRP A 416 12.25 -0.50 1.56
N GLY A 417 13.27 -1.09 2.18
CA GLY A 417 13.72 -0.73 3.53
C GLY A 417 14.01 0.77 3.60
N TRP A 418 14.85 1.30 2.71
CA TRP A 418 15.19 2.73 2.70
C TRP A 418 13.97 3.66 2.57
N LEU A 419 13.02 3.33 1.70
CA LEU A 419 11.80 4.13 1.52
C LEU A 419 10.88 4.05 2.75
N THR A 420 10.65 2.85 3.26
CA THR A 420 9.66 2.61 4.32
C THR A 420 10.19 2.95 5.71
N THR A 421 11.43 2.59 6.03
CA THR A 421 12.06 2.85 7.33
C THR A 421 12.84 4.16 7.36
N GLY A 422 13.27 4.68 6.21
CA GLY A 422 13.86 6.02 6.09
C GLY A 422 12.79 7.10 5.90
N LEU A 423 12.38 7.33 4.65
CA LEU A 423 11.51 8.47 4.31
C LEU A 423 10.09 8.36 4.92
N GLY A 424 9.52 7.15 4.96
CA GLY A 424 8.17 6.92 5.48
C GLY A 424 8.02 7.24 6.97
N VAL A 425 9.05 6.98 7.76
CA VAL A 425 9.04 7.15 9.22
C VAL A 425 8.98 8.62 9.63
N GLY A 426 9.71 9.48 8.92
CA GLY A 426 9.69 10.93 9.18
C GLY A 426 8.31 11.56 9.00
N LEU A 427 7.44 10.94 8.20
CA LEU A 427 6.05 11.36 7.97
C LEU A 427 5.06 10.71 8.94
N ALA A 428 5.36 9.54 9.49
CA ALA A 428 4.41 8.73 10.25
C ALA A 428 3.83 9.48 11.46
N VAL A 429 4.68 10.12 12.27
CA VAL A 429 4.27 10.82 13.50
C VAL A 429 3.46 12.09 13.22
N PRO A 430 3.89 13.03 12.35
CA PRO A 430 3.07 14.20 11.98
C PRO A 430 1.71 13.80 11.38
N LEU A 431 1.68 12.76 10.53
CA LEU A 431 0.45 12.25 9.93
C LEU A 431 -0.49 11.63 10.96
N LEU A 432 0.02 11.08 12.07
CA LEU A 432 -0.78 10.58 13.18
C LEU A 432 -1.41 11.73 13.96
N LEU A 433 -0.57 12.63 14.48
CA LEU A 433 -0.98 13.66 15.43
C LEU A 433 -2.07 14.59 14.90
N ARG A 434 -2.10 14.85 13.59
CA ARG A 434 -3.12 15.69 12.93
C ARG A 434 -4.56 15.23 13.14
N TRP A 435 -4.79 13.94 13.37
CA TRP A 435 -6.13 13.39 13.58
C TRP A 435 -6.57 13.37 15.05
N TYR A 436 -5.62 13.17 15.98
CA TYR A 436 -5.93 12.83 17.36
C TYR A 436 -5.66 13.94 18.37
N TRP A 437 -4.91 14.98 18.00
CA TRP A 437 -4.55 16.07 18.92
C TRP A 437 -5.13 17.40 18.45
N TRP A 438 -6.09 17.95 19.22
CA TRP A 438 -6.77 19.20 18.89
C TRP A 438 -5.79 20.38 18.74
N ARG A 439 -4.81 20.49 19.64
CA ARG A 439 -3.85 21.61 19.70
C ARG A 439 -2.81 21.56 18.59
N PHE A 440 -2.64 20.40 17.93
CA PHE A 440 -1.69 20.24 16.83
C PHE A 440 -2.05 21.17 15.68
N ASN A 441 -1.03 21.83 15.12
CA ASN A 441 -1.19 22.88 14.13
C ASN A 441 -0.25 22.67 12.93
N GLY A 442 -0.40 23.48 11.87
CA GLY A 442 0.32 23.28 10.62
C GLY A 442 1.83 23.52 10.73
N TYR A 443 2.29 24.36 11.67
CA TYR A 443 3.71 24.53 11.95
C TYR A 443 4.32 23.31 12.62
N GLY A 444 3.62 22.74 13.62
CA GLY A 444 3.97 21.47 14.25
C GLY A 444 4.12 20.35 13.22
N PHE A 445 3.16 20.23 12.31
CA PHE A 445 3.22 19.25 11.22
C PHE A 445 4.46 19.45 10.33
N ALA A 446 4.70 20.67 9.87
CA ALA A 446 5.79 20.96 8.94
C ALA A 446 7.17 20.76 9.57
N VAL A 447 7.40 21.30 10.77
CA VAL A 447 8.68 21.18 11.49
C VAL A 447 8.92 19.73 11.90
N GLY A 448 7.89 19.03 12.41
CA GLY A 448 8.00 17.61 12.73
C GLY A 448 8.35 16.75 11.52
N THR A 449 7.70 17.01 10.37
CA THR A 449 8.01 16.30 9.12
C THR A 449 9.45 16.54 8.68
N LEU A 450 9.91 17.79 8.67
CA LEU A 450 11.28 18.14 8.29
C LEU A 450 12.31 17.51 9.24
N ALA A 451 12.09 17.61 10.56
CA ALA A 451 12.96 17.02 11.56
C ALA A 451 13.06 15.50 11.39
N GLY A 452 11.93 14.83 11.18
CA GLY A 452 11.87 13.39 10.92
C GLY A 452 12.60 12.98 9.65
N MET A 453 12.36 13.69 8.54
CA MET A 453 13.02 13.39 7.26
C MET A 453 14.54 13.60 7.31
N ILE A 454 15.00 14.70 7.94
CA ILE A 454 16.43 14.97 8.13
C ILE A 454 17.05 13.88 9.00
N ALA A 455 16.41 13.53 10.11
CA ALA A 455 16.88 12.47 11.01
C ALA A 455 16.91 11.10 10.31
N ALA A 456 15.96 10.80 9.42
CA ALA A 456 15.96 9.58 8.61
C ALA A 456 17.15 9.52 7.66
N ILE A 457 17.41 10.58 6.90
CA ILE A 457 18.56 10.65 5.99
C ILE A 457 19.87 10.57 6.79
N ALA A 458 19.97 11.28 7.91
CA ALA A 458 21.14 11.23 8.79
C ALA A 458 21.36 9.83 9.40
N SER A 459 20.28 9.15 9.81
CA SER A 459 20.36 7.78 10.35
C SER A 459 20.86 6.79 9.31
N GLN A 460 20.45 6.94 8.05
CA GLN A 460 20.96 6.12 6.95
C GLN A 460 22.46 6.34 6.69
N ALA A 461 22.93 7.58 6.76
CA ALA A 461 24.34 7.89 6.52
C ALA A 461 25.24 7.54 7.71
N ILE A 462 24.76 7.73 8.94
CA ILE A 462 25.59 7.68 10.16
C ILE A 462 25.34 6.41 10.94
N ILE A 463 24.10 5.96 11.11
CA ILE A 463 23.74 4.87 12.03
C ILE A 463 23.77 3.51 11.33
N LEU A 464 23.23 3.41 10.11
CA LEU A 464 23.16 2.15 9.36
C LEU A 464 24.51 1.41 9.28
N PRO A 465 25.67 2.05 9.03
CA PRO A 465 26.95 1.35 8.95
C PRO A 465 27.34 0.58 10.22
N PHE A 466 26.92 1.03 11.40
CA PHE A 466 27.24 0.39 12.68
C PHE A 466 26.30 -0.77 13.02
N PHE A 467 25.08 -0.76 12.47
CA PHE A 467 24.04 -1.75 12.77
C PHE A 467 23.68 -2.62 11.57
N ARG A 468 24.49 -2.59 10.50
CA ARG A 468 24.24 -3.34 9.28
C ARG A 468 24.16 -4.84 9.59
N HIS A 469 23.11 -5.50 9.13
CA HIS A 469 22.80 -6.91 9.40
C HIS A 469 22.58 -7.25 10.88
N SER A 470 22.41 -6.24 11.75
CA SER A 470 22.02 -6.44 13.15
C SER A 470 20.51 -6.68 13.25
N GLN A 471 20.10 -7.54 14.18
CA GLN A 471 18.69 -7.72 14.57
C GLN A 471 18.02 -6.43 15.09
N TYR A 472 18.80 -5.39 15.42
CA TYR A 472 18.28 -4.09 15.87
C TYR A 472 18.18 -3.04 14.76
N GLN A 473 18.65 -3.34 13.54
CA GLN A 473 18.75 -2.39 12.43
C GLN A 473 17.42 -1.68 12.16
N GLU A 474 16.36 -2.44 11.89
CA GLU A 474 15.02 -1.94 11.55
C GLU A 474 14.43 -1.07 12.66
N LEU A 475 14.58 -1.51 13.92
CA LEU A 475 14.05 -0.83 15.09
C LEU A 475 14.72 0.55 15.27
N ILE A 476 16.05 0.61 15.17
CA ILE A 476 16.80 1.86 15.36
C ILE A 476 16.50 2.86 14.25
N LEU A 477 16.46 2.40 12.99
CA LEU A 477 16.15 3.24 11.84
C LEU A 477 14.74 3.80 11.87
N PHE A 478 13.81 3.15 12.60
CA PHE A 478 12.49 3.71 12.84
C PHE A 478 12.43 4.63 14.07
N LEU A 479 13.01 4.22 15.20
CA LEU A 479 12.87 4.94 16.46
C LEU A 479 13.54 6.32 16.39
N VAL A 480 14.75 6.40 15.85
CA VAL A 480 15.51 7.66 15.83
C VAL A 480 14.73 8.73 15.03
N PRO A 481 14.34 8.53 13.76
CA PRO A 481 13.61 9.55 13.02
C PRO A 481 12.23 9.85 13.62
N SER A 482 11.54 8.86 14.18
CA SER A 482 10.25 9.05 14.85
C SER A 482 10.36 9.95 16.08
N LEU A 483 11.43 9.80 16.88
CA LEU A 483 11.66 10.64 18.06
C LEU A 483 11.96 12.09 17.67
N PHE A 484 12.79 12.31 16.64
CA PHE A 484 13.04 13.65 16.11
C PHE A 484 11.77 14.28 15.51
N ALA A 485 10.96 13.48 14.80
CA ALA A 485 9.69 13.94 14.27
C ALA A 485 8.71 14.33 15.38
N LEU A 486 8.61 13.51 16.43
CA LEU A 486 7.77 13.76 17.61
C LEU A 486 8.22 15.01 18.36
N ALA A 487 9.53 15.15 18.61
CA ALA A 487 10.10 16.33 19.26
C ALA A 487 9.80 17.60 18.44
N GLY A 488 10.05 17.58 17.13
CA GLY A 488 9.73 18.68 16.23
C GLY A 488 8.23 19.02 16.24
N CYS A 489 7.36 18.00 16.21
CA CYS A 489 5.91 18.18 16.31
C CYS A 489 5.51 18.90 17.59
N ILE A 490 5.99 18.44 18.75
CA ILE A 490 5.61 18.97 20.07
C ILE A 490 6.15 20.39 20.24
N ILE A 491 7.45 20.59 20.01
CA ILE A 491 8.12 21.88 20.21
C ILE A 491 7.47 22.96 19.34
N ALA A 492 7.35 22.73 18.03
CA ALA A 492 6.79 23.74 17.14
C ALA A 492 5.30 23.97 17.39
N THR A 493 4.52 22.94 17.75
CA THR A 493 3.10 23.13 18.09
C THR A 493 2.94 24.04 19.30
N LEU A 494 3.71 23.81 20.36
CA LEU A 494 3.57 24.56 21.61
C LEU A 494 4.12 25.99 21.52
N LEU A 495 5.17 26.21 20.70
CA LEU A 495 5.75 27.54 20.48
C LEU A 495 4.98 28.42 19.48
N THR A 496 4.04 27.85 18.71
CA THR A 496 3.27 28.59 17.71
C THR A 496 1.78 28.72 18.10
N PRO A 497 1.07 29.73 17.59
CA PRO A 497 -0.35 29.92 17.91
C PRO A 497 -1.22 28.70 17.56
N PRO A 498 -2.31 28.46 18.31
CA PRO A 498 -3.28 27.42 17.95
C PRO A 498 -3.96 27.72 16.61
N THR A 499 -4.53 26.67 16.00
CA THR A 499 -5.38 26.85 14.82
C THR A 499 -6.65 27.59 15.21
N ASP A 500 -7.19 28.38 14.28
CA ASP A 500 -8.46 29.08 14.45
C ASP A 500 -9.60 28.16 14.90
N SER A 501 -10.43 28.63 15.82
CA SER A 501 -11.50 27.83 16.44
C SER A 501 -12.55 27.38 15.43
N LEU A 502 -12.94 28.24 14.48
CA LEU A 502 -13.95 27.90 13.47
C LEU A 502 -13.45 26.78 12.55
N VAL A 503 -12.16 26.82 12.18
CA VAL A 503 -11.52 25.75 11.40
C VAL A 503 -11.54 24.43 12.16
N MET A 504 -11.20 24.44 13.46
CA MET A 504 -11.20 23.24 14.30
C MET A 504 -12.61 22.68 14.52
N GLU A 505 -13.60 23.53 14.75
CA GLU A 505 -15.00 23.13 14.90
C GLU A 505 -15.55 22.51 13.61
N ASN A 506 -15.29 23.13 12.46
CA ASN A 506 -15.65 22.57 11.16
C ASN A 506 -15.00 21.20 10.95
N PHE A 507 -13.69 21.08 11.21
CA PHE A 507 -12.99 19.81 11.11
C PHE A 507 -13.62 18.73 12.00
N TYR A 508 -13.92 19.07 13.27
CA TYR A 508 -14.49 18.14 14.23
C TYR A 508 -15.92 17.72 13.88
N ASN A 509 -16.75 18.65 13.41
CA ASN A 509 -18.14 18.40 13.00
C ASN A 509 -18.23 17.52 11.75
N VAL A 510 -17.35 17.76 10.76
CA VAL A 510 -17.30 17.02 9.51
C VAL A 510 -16.67 15.65 9.70
N THR A 511 -15.46 15.59 10.27
CA THR A 511 -14.68 14.35 10.36
C THR A 511 -15.21 13.43 11.47
N ARG A 512 -15.62 14.01 12.60
CA ARG A 512 -16.03 13.33 13.83
C ARG A 512 -14.95 12.40 14.40
N PRO A 513 -13.70 12.87 14.59
CA PRO A 513 -12.61 12.01 15.06
C PRO A 513 -12.76 11.68 16.55
N PHE A 514 -12.17 10.56 16.96
CA PHE A 514 -11.83 10.32 18.37
C PHE A 514 -10.40 10.80 18.68
N GLY A 515 -10.03 10.78 19.96
CA GLY A 515 -8.75 11.30 20.46
C GLY A 515 -8.91 12.45 21.44
N PHE A 516 -7.85 13.23 21.61
CA PHE A 516 -7.78 14.38 22.50
C PHE A 516 -8.45 15.58 21.83
N TRP A 517 -9.79 15.62 21.89
CA TRP A 517 -10.63 16.68 21.32
C TRP A 517 -11.52 17.36 22.37
N GLY A 518 -11.13 17.30 23.65
CA GLY A 518 -11.94 17.77 24.78
C GLY A 518 -12.42 19.23 24.64
N GLU A 519 -11.50 20.14 24.35
CA GLU A 519 -11.79 21.59 24.20
C GLU A 519 -12.78 21.86 23.06
N VAL A 520 -12.53 21.29 21.87
CA VAL A 520 -13.39 21.50 20.69
C VAL A 520 -14.74 20.77 20.85
N ARG A 521 -14.76 19.63 21.54
CA ARG A 521 -16.01 18.88 21.75
C ARG A 521 -17.03 19.68 22.57
N GLN A 522 -16.56 20.52 23.51
CA GLN A 522 -17.43 21.29 24.39
C GLN A 522 -18.23 22.37 23.64
N SER A 523 -17.74 22.88 22.51
CA SER A 523 -18.48 23.87 21.70
C SER A 523 -19.56 23.26 20.80
N VAL A 524 -19.62 21.92 20.69
CA VAL A 524 -20.61 21.21 19.87
C VAL A 524 -21.90 20.94 20.65
N LYS A 525 -23.07 21.00 19.99
CA LYS A 525 -24.38 20.69 20.60
C LYS A 525 -24.40 19.30 21.26
N PRO A 526 -24.99 19.12 22.46
CA PRO A 526 -24.99 17.84 23.20
C PRO A 526 -25.51 16.63 22.40
N ASN A 527 -26.57 16.82 21.60
CA ASN A 527 -27.13 15.76 20.76
C ASN A 527 -26.13 15.25 19.70
N LEU A 528 -25.33 16.15 19.13
CA LEU A 528 -24.30 15.77 18.16
C LEU A 528 -23.09 15.13 18.86
N GLN A 529 -22.70 15.60 20.05
CA GLN A 529 -21.67 14.94 20.85
C GLN A 529 -22.02 13.47 21.17
N ALA A 530 -23.27 13.19 21.55
CA ALA A 530 -23.73 11.83 21.82
C ALA A 530 -23.65 10.93 20.57
N LYS A 531 -24.05 11.45 19.40
CA LYS A 531 -23.92 10.74 18.12
C LYS A 531 -22.46 10.44 17.77
N ILE A 532 -21.57 11.42 17.91
CA ILE A 532 -20.13 11.26 17.66
C ILE A 532 -19.52 10.22 18.62
N LYS A 533 -19.87 10.27 19.91
CA LYS A 533 -19.40 9.31 20.91
C LYS A 533 -19.82 7.88 20.56
N ALA A 534 -21.08 7.67 20.17
CA ALA A 534 -21.59 6.36 19.77
C ALA A 534 -20.94 5.84 18.48
N GLU A 535 -20.67 6.72 17.50
CA GLU A 535 -19.88 6.40 16.30
C GLU A 535 -18.46 5.97 16.66
N ASN A 536 -17.75 6.77 17.45
CA ASN A 536 -16.37 6.51 17.86
C ASN A 536 -16.20 5.20 18.65
N GLN A 537 -17.14 4.88 19.56
CA GLN A 537 -17.08 3.63 20.31
C GLN A 537 -17.17 2.41 19.38
N ARG A 538 -18.08 2.46 18.39
CA ARG A 538 -18.23 1.40 17.39
C ARG A 538 -16.98 1.26 16.53
N ASP A 539 -16.42 2.38 16.07
CA ASP A 539 -15.22 2.43 15.24
C ASP A 539 -13.99 1.83 15.93
N ILE A 540 -13.78 2.17 17.20
CA ILE A 540 -12.66 1.65 18.00
C ILE A 540 -12.80 0.13 18.16
N ILE A 541 -13.99 -0.34 18.56
CA ILE A 541 -14.25 -1.78 18.71
C ILE A 541 -14.07 -2.49 17.36
N ALA A 542 -14.58 -1.92 16.28
CA ALA A 542 -14.42 -2.48 14.94
C ALA A 542 -12.94 -2.59 14.56
N ALA A 543 -12.12 -1.56 14.82
CA ALA A 543 -10.68 -1.61 14.52
C ALA A 543 -9.97 -2.78 15.24
N PHE A 544 -10.28 -3.03 16.51
CA PHE A 544 -9.75 -4.18 17.26
C PHE A 544 -10.17 -5.54 16.69
N LEU A 545 -11.33 -5.62 16.03
CA LEU A 545 -11.81 -6.83 15.39
C LEU A 545 -11.29 -7.00 13.95
N THR A 546 -11.17 -5.91 13.18
CA THR A 546 -10.79 -5.97 11.77
C THR A 546 -9.33 -6.37 11.57
N VAL A 547 -8.42 -5.95 12.47
CA VAL A 547 -6.99 -6.32 12.37
C VAL A 547 -6.78 -7.84 12.46
N PRO A 548 -7.22 -8.55 13.52
CA PRO A 548 -7.10 -10.01 13.57
C PRO A 548 -7.96 -10.67 12.49
N TRP A 549 -9.09 -10.08 12.09
CA TRP A 549 -9.94 -10.63 11.02
C TRP A 549 -9.21 -10.69 9.67
N GLN A 550 -8.50 -9.61 9.30
CA GLN A 550 -7.68 -9.57 8.09
C GLN A 550 -6.52 -10.57 8.15
N LEU A 551 -5.79 -10.63 9.28
CA LEU A 551 -4.67 -11.56 9.45
C LEU A 551 -5.11 -13.02 9.34
N VAL A 552 -6.22 -13.38 10.00
CA VAL A 552 -6.76 -14.74 9.97
C VAL A 552 -7.23 -15.10 8.55
N MET A 553 -7.93 -14.20 7.84
CA MET A 553 -8.34 -14.42 6.45
C MET A 553 -7.14 -14.72 5.55
N PHE A 554 -6.06 -13.96 5.70
CA PHE A 554 -4.86 -14.11 4.88
C PHE A 554 -4.12 -15.41 5.22
N MET A 555 -4.00 -15.72 6.51
CA MET A 555 -3.41 -16.97 6.98
C MET A 555 -4.19 -18.20 6.51
N MET A 556 -5.53 -18.14 6.43
CA MET A 556 -6.36 -19.22 5.89
C MET A 556 -5.94 -19.61 4.47
N GLY A 557 -5.64 -18.63 3.62
CA GLY A 557 -5.16 -18.86 2.26
C GLY A 557 -3.81 -19.59 2.21
N ILE A 558 -2.89 -19.23 3.10
CA ILE A 558 -1.60 -19.91 3.25
C ILE A 558 -1.82 -21.37 3.66
N VAL A 559 -2.51 -21.59 4.78
CA VAL A 559 -2.67 -22.95 5.37
C VAL A 559 -3.44 -23.91 4.45
N LEU A 560 -4.31 -23.37 3.60
CA LEU A 560 -5.04 -24.14 2.58
C LEU A 560 -4.07 -24.77 1.57
N ILE A 561 -3.13 -23.99 1.04
CA ILE A 561 -2.19 -24.47 0.00
C ILE A 561 -1.19 -25.48 0.57
N ILE A 562 -0.73 -25.26 1.79
CA ILE A 562 0.16 -26.21 2.50
C ILE A 562 -0.61 -27.40 3.11
N LYS A 563 -1.92 -27.49 2.92
CA LYS A 563 -2.80 -28.59 3.36
C LYS A 563 -2.81 -28.82 4.88
N GLN A 564 -2.64 -27.77 5.67
CA GLN A 564 -2.68 -27.82 7.14
C GLN A 564 -4.14 -27.73 7.64
N TRP A 565 -4.89 -28.83 7.48
CA TRP A 565 -6.34 -28.88 7.72
C TRP A 565 -6.78 -28.52 9.14
N GLN A 566 -6.01 -28.90 10.16
CA GLN A 566 -6.34 -28.58 11.55
C GLN A 566 -6.24 -27.08 11.80
N SER A 567 -5.14 -26.46 11.37
CA SER A 567 -4.94 -25.01 11.41
C SER A 567 -6.04 -24.27 10.64
N LEU A 568 -6.41 -24.76 9.45
CA LEU A 568 -7.49 -24.18 8.64
C LEU A 568 -8.84 -24.17 9.37
N LYS A 569 -9.22 -25.27 10.04
CA LYS A 569 -10.47 -25.34 10.81
C LYS A 569 -10.50 -24.34 11.96
N ILE A 570 -9.39 -24.22 12.70
CA ILE A 570 -9.27 -23.27 13.82
C ILE A 570 -9.38 -21.83 13.29
N LEU A 571 -8.62 -21.50 12.24
CA LEU A 571 -8.64 -20.17 11.63
C LEU A 571 -10.02 -19.83 11.04
N ALA A 572 -10.70 -20.79 10.40
CA ALA A 572 -12.05 -20.59 9.87
C ALA A 572 -13.08 -20.29 10.98
N LEU A 573 -12.98 -20.97 12.14
CA LEU A 573 -13.83 -20.68 13.30
C LEU A 573 -13.56 -19.27 13.84
N VAL A 574 -12.29 -18.89 14.03
CA VAL A 574 -11.91 -17.55 14.49
C VAL A 574 -12.39 -16.48 13.51
N PHE A 575 -12.22 -16.72 12.21
CA PHE A 575 -12.69 -15.84 11.14
C PHE A 575 -14.21 -15.63 11.19
N LEU A 576 -14.98 -16.70 11.39
CA LEU A 576 -16.43 -16.64 11.51
C LEU A 576 -16.85 -15.81 12.73
N LEU A 577 -16.24 -16.06 13.90
CA LEU A 577 -16.54 -15.32 15.14
C LEU A 577 -16.22 -13.82 14.98
N LEU A 578 -15.07 -13.48 14.41
CA LEU A 578 -14.70 -12.11 14.12
C LEU A 578 -15.64 -11.44 13.11
N SER A 579 -16.07 -12.18 12.07
CA SER A 579 -17.03 -11.70 11.07
C SER A 579 -18.39 -11.37 11.69
N ILE A 580 -18.88 -12.23 12.61
CA ILE A 580 -20.11 -11.97 13.38
C ILE A 580 -19.92 -10.71 14.23
N GLY A 581 -18.79 -10.57 14.91
CA GLY A 581 -18.45 -9.37 15.68
C GLY A 581 -18.46 -8.10 14.82
N LEU A 582 -17.85 -8.13 13.63
CA LEU A 582 -17.82 -7.01 12.68
C LEU A 582 -19.21 -6.69 12.11
N TYR A 583 -20.06 -7.69 11.91
CA TYR A 583 -21.44 -7.44 11.47
C TYR A 583 -22.19 -6.54 12.46
N PHE A 584 -22.08 -6.83 13.77
CA PHE A 584 -22.76 -6.08 14.82
C PHE A 584 -22.06 -4.78 15.23
N THR A 585 -20.74 -4.69 15.09
CA THR A 585 -19.99 -3.49 15.51
C THR A 585 -19.83 -2.48 14.38
N TRP A 586 -19.77 -2.94 13.13
CA TRP A 586 -19.46 -2.12 11.96
C TRP A 586 -20.53 -2.19 10.86
N TYR A 587 -20.77 -3.36 10.25
CA TYR A 587 -21.53 -3.46 8.99
C TYR A 587 -22.96 -2.93 9.10
N ARG A 588 -23.69 -3.30 10.16
CA ARG A 588 -25.09 -2.86 10.37
C ARG A 588 -25.23 -1.33 10.58
N HIS A 589 -24.12 -0.66 10.88
CA HIS A 589 -24.06 0.78 11.19
C HIS A 589 -23.56 1.62 10.02
N LEU A 590 -23.20 1.02 8.89
CA LEU A 590 -22.87 1.75 7.67
C LEU A 590 -24.09 2.57 7.22
N SER A 591 -23.90 3.88 7.05
CA SER A 591 -24.99 4.80 6.69
C SER A 591 -25.69 4.35 5.41
N LYS A 592 -27.02 4.22 5.45
CA LYS A 592 -27.81 3.93 4.24
C LYS A 592 -28.05 5.18 3.39
N GLU A 593 -27.91 6.36 3.99
CA GLU A 593 -28.03 7.64 3.31
C GLU A 593 -26.68 8.05 2.70
N ILE A 594 -26.71 8.44 1.43
CA ILE A 594 -25.56 9.05 0.74
C ILE A 594 -25.49 10.51 1.20
N THR A 595 -24.93 10.75 2.38
CA THR A 595 -24.73 12.10 2.88
C THR A 595 -23.40 12.64 2.36
N VAL A 596 -23.47 13.63 1.48
CA VAL A 596 -22.35 14.50 1.13
C VAL A 596 -22.78 15.89 1.55
N THR A 597 -22.47 16.29 2.78
CA THR A 597 -22.79 17.65 3.26
C THR A 597 -22.09 18.65 2.32
N LYS A 598 -22.89 19.31 1.49
CA LYS A 598 -22.43 20.30 0.50
C LYS A 598 -22.27 21.71 1.09
N ASP A 599 -22.64 21.92 2.34
CA ASP A 599 -22.57 23.25 2.98
C ASP A 599 -21.13 23.60 3.36
N ARG A 600 -20.37 24.05 2.36
CA ARG A 600 -19.07 24.73 2.50
C ARG A 600 -19.21 26.23 2.25
N ASP A 601 -20.27 26.84 2.78
CA ASP A 601 -20.33 28.30 2.88
C ASP A 601 -19.57 28.71 4.14
N LEU A 602 -18.23 28.67 4.04
CA LEU A 602 -17.35 29.44 4.90
C LEU A 602 -17.18 30.79 4.19
N GLY A 603 -17.97 31.77 4.60
CA GLY A 603 -17.81 33.18 4.24
C GLY A 603 -16.51 33.78 4.76
#